data_AF-A0A164E332-F1
#
_entry.id   AF-A0A164E332-F1
#
_cell.length_a   1.000
_cell.length_b   1.000
_cell.length_c   1.000
_cell.angle_alpha   90.00
_cell.angle_beta   90.00
_cell.angle_gamma   90.00
#
_symmetry.space_group_name_H-M   'P 1'
#
loop_
_entity.id
_entity.type
_entity.pdbx_description
1 polymer ?
#
loop_
_entity_poly.entity_id
_entity_poly.type
_entity_poly.pdbx_seq_one_letter_code
_entity_poly.pdbx_strand_id
1 'polypeptide(L)'
;MFSEDIDWEEIVDEENHTELGELYDDLCKDFGHKIGGYPFFTQTDPREWEEKYQQHDILLLQIDTDDSLNIMWGDSGVANFFIKKDDLLNLDFSNVIYNWDCY
;
A
#
# COMPACT_ATOMS: atom_id res chain seq x y z
N MET A 1 4.62 -22.98 5.78
CA MET A 1 5.07 -23.16 4.39
C MET A 1 3.86 -22.81 3.56
N PHE A 2 3.85 -21.61 2.98
CA PHE A 2 2.76 -21.22 2.09
C PHE A 2 2.84 -22.09 0.84
N SER A 3 1.71 -22.59 0.35
CA SER A 3 1.62 -23.25 -0.95
C SER A 3 2.13 -22.28 -2.01
N GLU A 4 3.04 -22.71 -2.89
CA GLU A 4 3.55 -21.86 -3.99
C GLU A 4 2.50 -21.68 -5.09
N ASP A 5 1.43 -22.50 -5.09
CA ASP A 5 0.32 -22.39 -6.01
C ASP A 5 -0.92 -21.92 -5.24
N ILE A 6 -1.33 -20.66 -5.47
CA ILE A 6 -2.62 -20.11 -5.03
C ILE A 6 -3.59 -20.27 -6.20
N ASP A 7 -4.70 -20.96 -5.97
CA ASP A 7 -5.79 -21.05 -6.93
C ASP A 7 -6.69 -19.82 -6.82
N TRP A 8 -6.44 -18.82 -7.66
CA TRP A 8 -7.20 -17.56 -7.65
C TRP A 8 -8.66 -17.73 -8.08
N GLU A 9 -8.97 -18.81 -8.80
CA GLU A 9 -10.31 -19.13 -9.29
C GLU A 9 -11.09 -20.00 -8.27
N GLU A 10 -10.50 -20.31 -7.10
CA GLU A 10 -11.19 -21.03 -6.02
C GLU A 10 -12.43 -20.25 -5.57
N ILE A 11 -13.62 -20.86 -5.65
CA ILE A 11 -14.85 -20.28 -5.11
C ILE A 11 -14.78 -20.33 -3.59
N VAL A 12 -14.66 -19.17 -2.95
CA VAL A 12 -14.58 -19.00 -1.50
C VAL A 12 -15.92 -18.61 -0.86
N ASP A 13 -16.88 -18.17 -1.69
CA ASP A 13 -18.27 -17.93 -1.32
C ASP A 13 -19.20 -18.54 -2.37
N GLU A 14 -19.82 -19.68 -2.05
CA GLU A 14 -20.73 -20.37 -2.96
C GLU A 14 -22.06 -19.60 -3.18
N GLU A 15 -22.51 -18.81 -2.21
CA GLU A 15 -23.79 -18.09 -2.31
C GLU A 15 -23.69 -16.94 -3.31
N ASN A 16 -22.59 -16.20 -3.24
CA ASN A 16 -22.30 -15.07 -4.13
C ASN A 16 -21.45 -15.45 -5.36
N HIS A 17 -21.01 -16.71 -5.45
CA HIS A 17 -20.06 -17.19 -6.46
C HIS A 17 -18.76 -16.36 -6.53
N THR A 18 -18.22 -15.97 -5.38
CA THR A 18 -17.01 -15.14 -5.32
C THR A 18 -15.75 -15.99 -5.41
N GLU A 19 -14.88 -15.64 -6.35
CA GLU A 19 -13.54 -16.25 -6.51
C GLU A 19 -12.55 -15.64 -5.49
N LEU A 20 -11.54 -16.41 -5.09
CA LEU A 20 -10.50 -15.96 -4.16
C LEU A 20 -9.79 -14.69 -4.65
N GLY A 21 -9.56 -14.58 -5.97
CA GLY A 21 -8.99 -13.40 -6.61
C GLY A 21 -9.88 -12.16 -6.44
N GLU A 22 -11.19 -12.30 -6.67
CA GLU A 22 -12.13 -11.19 -6.47
C GLU A 22 -12.17 -10.73 -5.01
N LEU A 23 -12.21 -11.68 -4.07
CA LEU A 23 -12.17 -11.37 -2.65
C LEU A 23 -10.87 -10.65 -2.26
N TYR A 24 -9.73 -11.10 -2.81
CA TYR A 24 -8.45 -10.46 -2.59
C TYR A 24 -8.42 -9.03 -3.13
N ASP A 25 -8.85 -8.82 -4.38
CA ASP A 25 -8.91 -7.50 -5.00
C ASP A 25 -9.82 -6.55 -4.22
N ASP A 26 -10.92 -7.05 -3.66
CA ASP A 26 -11.80 -6.23 -2.84
C ASP A 26 -11.24 -5.88 -1.47
N LEU A 27 -10.55 -6.82 -0.82
CA LEU A 27 -9.97 -6.63 0.51
C LEU A 27 -8.62 -5.90 0.50
N CYS A 28 -7.82 -6.09 -0.56
CA CYS A 28 -6.42 -5.71 -0.63
C CYS A 28 -6.15 -4.68 -1.74
N LYS A 29 -7.07 -3.73 -1.93
CA LYS A 29 -6.90 -2.62 -2.87
C LYS A 29 -5.56 -1.91 -2.65
N ASP A 30 -4.86 -1.71 -3.75
CA ASP A 30 -3.62 -0.96 -3.79
C ASP A 30 -3.86 0.53 -3.54
N PHE A 31 -4.93 1.11 -4.08
CA PHE A 31 -5.35 2.49 -3.83
C PHE A 31 -6.15 2.67 -2.52
N GLY A 32 -6.47 3.92 -2.18
CA GLY A 32 -7.22 4.31 -0.99
C GLY A 32 -6.38 4.60 0.25
N HIS A 33 -7.05 5.12 1.29
CA HIS A 33 -6.43 5.42 2.59
C HIS A 33 -6.18 4.13 3.37
N LYS A 34 -4.96 3.90 3.86
CA LYS A 34 -4.61 2.70 4.64
C LYS A 34 -3.42 2.86 5.56
N ILE A 35 -3.31 1.95 6.52
CA ILE A 35 -2.17 1.77 7.43
C ILE A 35 -1.61 0.35 7.17
N GLY A 36 -0.31 0.23 6.92
CA GLY A 36 0.28 -1.05 6.52
C GLY A 36 -0.11 -1.46 5.09
N GLY A 37 0.14 -2.73 4.77
CA GLY A 37 -0.08 -3.27 3.42
C GLY A 37 0.99 -2.85 2.41
N TYR A 38 0.72 -3.10 1.13
CA TYR A 38 1.57 -2.67 0.03
C TYR A 38 1.17 -1.28 -0.45
N PRO A 39 2.12 -0.38 -0.75
CA PRO A 39 1.83 0.98 -1.21
C PRO A 39 1.38 1.02 -2.67
N PHE A 40 0.63 2.06 -2.99
CA PHE A 40 0.32 2.48 -4.36
C PHE A 40 1.05 3.78 -4.68
N PHE A 41 1.40 3.92 -5.96
CA PHE A 41 2.09 5.07 -6.55
C PHE A 41 1.46 5.33 -7.91
N THR A 42 1.27 6.61 -8.27
CA THR A 42 0.87 6.98 -9.63
C THR A 42 2.06 7.04 -10.59
N GLN A 43 3.26 7.23 -10.04
CA GLN A 43 4.53 7.21 -10.76
C GLN A 43 5.33 5.98 -10.32
N THR A 44 6.63 6.13 -10.05
CA THR A 44 7.51 5.02 -9.70
C THR A 44 7.83 5.05 -8.20
N ASP A 45 8.05 3.88 -7.60
CA ASP A 45 8.37 3.77 -6.17
C ASP A 45 9.77 4.35 -5.88
N PRO A 46 9.89 5.42 -5.07
CA PRO A 46 11.18 6.07 -4.81
C PRO A 46 12.23 5.17 -4.14
N ARG A 47 11.81 4.02 -3.58
CA ARG A 47 12.69 3.04 -2.94
C ARG A 47 13.44 2.17 -3.94
N GLU A 48 13.01 2.13 -5.21
CA GLU A 48 13.65 1.30 -6.24
C GLU A 48 15.03 1.81 -6.66
N TRP A 49 15.26 3.13 -6.67
CA TRP A 49 16.53 3.72 -7.14
C TRP A 49 17.32 4.48 -6.08
N GLU A 50 16.71 4.87 -4.96
CA GLU A 50 17.41 5.56 -3.87
C GLU A 50 17.88 4.56 -2.80
N GLU A 51 19.16 4.17 -2.82
CA GLU A 51 19.73 3.21 -1.85
C GLU A 51 19.43 3.56 -0.38
N LYS A 52 19.39 4.85 -0.04
CA LYS A 52 19.07 5.33 1.32
C LYS A 52 17.66 5.00 1.79
N TYR A 53 16.74 4.69 0.87
CA TYR A 53 15.32 4.42 1.12
C TYR A 53 14.94 2.95 1.02
N GLN A 54 15.83 2.10 0.51
CA GLN A 54 15.61 0.66 0.31
C GLN A 54 15.37 -0.15 1.59
N GLN A 55 15.57 0.43 2.77
CA GLN A 55 15.30 -0.23 4.06
C GLN A 55 13.95 0.18 4.66
N HIS A 56 13.25 1.13 4.05
CA HIS A 56 11.96 1.64 4.51
C HIS A 56 10.82 0.83 3.89
N ASP A 57 10.80 -0.45 4.25
CA ASP A 57 9.95 -1.45 3.61
C ASP A 57 8.52 -1.47 4.16
N ILE A 58 8.27 -0.77 5.27
CA ILE A 58 6.97 -0.77 5.94
C ILE A 58 6.22 0.53 5.60
N LEU A 59 5.07 0.39 4.94
CA LEU A 59 4.10 1.46 4.79
C LEU A 59 3.47 1.75 6.15
N LEU A 60 3.72 2.93 6.72
CA LEU A 60 3.06 3.41 7.92
C LEU A 60 1.66 3.92 7.63
N LEU A 61 1.53 4.73 6.57
CA LEU A 61 0.30 5.43 6.23
C LEU A 61 0.31 5.75 4.74
N GLN A 62 -0.82 5.49 4.08
CA GLN A 62 -1.14 5.99 2.75
C GLN A 62 -2.39 6.87 2.84
N ILE A 63 -2.35 8.02 2.20
CA ILE A 63 -3.47 8.94 2.07
C ILE A 63 -3.67 9.17 0.58
N ASP A 64 -4.80 8.73 0.06
CA ASP A 64 -5.15 8.91 -1.34
C ASP A 64 -5.84 10.27 -1.56
N THR A 65 -6.02 10.66 -2.81
CA THR A 65 -6.95 11.74 -3.15
C THR A 65 -8.38 11.30 -2.79
N ASP A 66 -9.12 12.19 -2.13
CA ASP A 66 -10.49 11.94 -1.68
C ASP A 66 -11.30 13.23 -1.64
N ASP A 67 -12.13 13.41 -2.68
CA ASP A 67 -12.99 14.58 -2.84
C ASP A 67 -14.02 14.71 -1.70
N SER A 68 -14.46 13.60 -1.10
CA SER A 68 -15.44 13.63 0.00
C SER A 68 -14.86 14.24 1.28
N LEU A 69 -13.54 14.14 1.45
CA LEU A 69 -12.78 14.68 2.57
C LEU A 69 -12.01 15.96 2.19
N ASN A 70 -12.12 16.44 0.95
CA ASN A 70 -11.34 17.54 0.37
C ASN A 70 -9.82 17.33 0.46
N ILE A 71 -9.36 16.10 0.19
CA ILE A 71 -7.94 15.75 0.10
C ILE A 71 -7.56 15.65 -1.38
N MET A 72 -6.55 16.41 -1.80
CA MET A 72 -6.08 16.43 -3.19
C MET A 72 -4.56 16.46 -3.23
N TRP A 73 -3.97 15.51 -3.96
CA TRP A 73 -2.54 15.44 -4.21
C TRP A 73 -2.25 15.77 -5.67
N GLY A 74 -2.03 17.05 -5.98
CA GLY A 74 -1.73 17.47 -7.37
C GLY A 74 -2.86 17.10 -8.34
N ASP A 75 -2.53 16.34 -9.39
CA ASP A 75 -3.50 15.77 -10.33
C ASP A 75 -3.95 14.38 -9.87
N SER A 76 -4.75 14.33 -8.80
CA SER A 76 -5.36 13.11 -8.26
C SER A 76 -4.37 11.99 -7.88
N GLY A 77 -3.33 12.38 -7.16
CA GLY A 77 -2.26 11.50 -6.70
C GLY A 77 -2.47 10.87 -5.33
N VAL A 78 -1.37 10.38 -4.75
CA VAL A 78 -1.33 9.67 -3.46
C VAL A 78 -0.10 10.10 -2.65
N ALA A 79 -0.23 10.10 -1.33
CA ALA A 79 0.89 10.27 -0.40
C ALA A 79 1.14 9.03 0.45
N ASN A 80 2.40 8.76 0.75
CA ASN A 80 2.83 7.61 1.52
C ASN A 80 3.86 8.00 2.59
N PHE A 81 3.84 7.30 3.71
CA PHE A 81 4.83 7.38 4.77
C PHE A 81 5.46 6.01 4.99
N PHE A 82 6.79 5.93 4.98
CA PHE A 82 7.52 4.67 5.14
C PHE A 82 8.48 4.69 6.32
N ILE A 83 8.66 3.54 6.96
CA ILE A 83 9.57 3.36 8.10
C ILE A 83 10.40 2.09 7.96
N LYS A 84 11.59 2.10 8.57
CA LYS A 84 12.39 0.89 8.75
C LYS A 84 11.77 -0.01 9.81
N LYS A 85 11.98 -1.31 9.69
CA LYS A 85 11.52 -2.28 10.69
C LYS A 85 12.09 -2.01 12.08
N ASP A 86 13.39 -1.75 12.18
CA ASP A 86 14.05 -1.52 13.47
C ASP A 86 13.58 -0.22 14.13
N ASP A 87 13.35 0.83 13.31
CA ASP A 87 12.81 2.11 13.78
C ASP A 87 11.39 1.92 14.34
N LEU A 88 10.53 1.16 13.64
CA LEU A 88 9.17 0.84 14.12
C LEU A 88 9.19 0.02 15.43
N LEU A 89 10.07 -0.98 15.55
CA LEU A 89 10.21 -1.79 16.77
C LEU A 89 10.64 -0.94 17.97
N ASN A 90 11.47 0.08 17.74
CA ASN A 90 11.95 1.01 18.76
C ASN A 90 11.03 2.21 18.98
N LEU A 91 9.89 2.28 18.27
CA LEU A 91 8.97 3.42 18.27
C LEU A 91 9.67 4.76 17.90
N ASP A 92 10.72 4.69 17.08
CA ASP A 92 11.46 5.84 16.59
C ASP A 92 10.93 6.30 15.23
N PHE A 93 10.18 7.39 15.22
CA PHE A 93 9.60 7.96 14.00
C PHE A 93 10.45 9.12 13.44
N SER A 94 11.68 9.32 13.92
CA SER A 94 12.54 10.43 13.48
C SER A 94 13.09 10.27 12.05
N ASN A 95 13.01 9.05 11.51
CA ASN A 95 13.56 8.66 10.22
C ASN A 95 12.50 8.13 9.23
N VAL A 96 11.27 8.65 9.31
CA VAL A 96 10.19 8.34 8.38
C VAL A 96 10.41 9.03 7.03
N ILE A 97 10.22 8.30 5.94
CA ILE A 97 10.18 8.88 4.59
C ILE A 97 8.76 9.33 4.30
N TYR A 98 8.63 10.52 3.74
CA TYR A 98 7.40 11.00 3.12
C TYR A 98 7.58 11.05 1.60
N ASN A 99 6.64 10.46 0.87
CA ASN A 99 6.52 10.51 -0.57
C ASN A 99 5.13 11.03 -0.96
N TRP A 100 5.05 11.73 -2.08
CA TRP A 100 3.79 11.90 -2.80
C TRP A 100 4.07 12.03 -4.30
N ASP A 101 3.16 11.52 -5.11
CA ASP A 101 3.17 11.67 -6.56
C ASP A 101 1.75 11.93 -7.09
N CYS A 102 1.63 12.32 -8.36
CA CYS A 102 0.36 12.42 -9.08
C CYS A 102 0.56 12.02 -10.56
N TYR A 103 -0.56 11.84 -11.28
CA TYR A 103 -0.55 11.48 -12.70
C TYR A 103 0.16 12.52 -13.59
#